data_AF-A0A6P0IJK8-F1
#
_entry.id   AF-A0A6P0IJK8-F1
#
_cell.length_a   1.000
_cell.length_b   1.000
_cell.length_c   1.000
_cell.angle_alpha   90.00
_cell.angle_beta   90.00
_cell.angle_gamma   90.00
#
_symmetry.space_group_name_H-M   'P 1'
#
loop_
_entity.id
_entity.type
_entity.pdbx_description
1 polymer ?
#
loop_
_entity_poly.entity_id
_entity_poly.type
_entity_poly.pdbx_seq_one_letter_code
_entity_poly.pdbx_strand_id
1 'polypeptide(L)'
;MIRCIKQPTSSVLKVFLLGCSLLLLPCSPALAQGCTQAEIKTNIARFNDINNTTAKEAIVQCGPKSVYLLIEALKTDKSAAVREGAAVALWSIGEEADQAVPWLIKALRNDESATVRAKASAALGLMGEASYEAIPDLIDALKDESAEVRANGAYALGNLGKKTHEAVPHLIEALRNDQSAQVRANAAYALGNKKEAAKSAVPYLIEALKDETFSVRMTSINALEQIAEKTKDVVPQLIERLRNDKSVLIRIRATEVLGEIGEAAKDALPLLIELLEDNSVYVRYYAASALGKMGTEGVQAVPDLIDVFFKDESIDVRYSALSAVVEISSKVGKQRKQLTKVQLEQSILEFETVIQRLEQDTEKIFQDRWIETVRGGLDNLQQEQDSRSYQKIFSKGVIIWLTHMLFWFGLILVYPKSPQVQAIFFWNPSVRKFFGLGYVGIALTWIPFLRSKLFAPFQESLLSDADLENFDEQAYFPNLEVQPQGRSITQPIQEAIPDLELPIVLEGESGLGKSMFLRHLVKSSKRIIVYLPAEKCANGVIEAIQAKLHGFAQDSGFLRDLIYSDAIDICIDGLNEVTPDTRAMI
;
A
#
# COMPACT_ATOMS: atom_id res chain seq x y z
N MET A 1 34.08 5.10 36.63
CA MET A 1 32.93 4.39 36.05
C MET A 1 32.96 4.64 34.55
N ILE A 2 33.67 3.81 33.81
CA ILE A 2 33.93 3.98 32.37
C ILE A 2 32.75 3.36 31.62
N ARG A 3 31.98 4.19 30.90
CA ARG A 3 30.96 3.73 29.96
C ARG A 3 31.67 3.38 28.65
N CYS A 4 31.73 2.09 28.32
CA CYS A 4 32.00 1.63 26.96
C CYS A 4 30.91 2.15 26.03
N ILE A 5 31.28 2.94 25.02
CA ILE A 5 30.39 3.31 23.92
C ILE A 5 30.27 2.10 23.00
N LYS A 6 29.03 1.66 22.76
CA LYS A 6 28.67 0.64 21.76
C LYS A 6 29.10 1.10 20.37
N GLN A 7 29.75 0.22 19.61
CA GLN A 7 29.87 0.36 18.16
C GLN A 7 28.46 0.40 17.50
N PRO A 8 28.22 1.26 16.51
CA PRO A 8 27.04 1.17 15.68
C PRO A 8 27.18 -0.01 14.70
N THR A 9 26.24 -0.93 14.76
CA THR A 9 26.05 -2.01 13.80
C THR A 9 25.43 -1.45 12.52
N SER A 10 26.24 -1.15 11.50
CA SER A 10 25.75 -1.01 10.12
C SER A 10 26.73 -1.62 9.13
N SER A 11 26.21 -2.50 8.29
CA SER A 11 26.91 -3.55 7.54
C SER A 11 27.62 -3.11 6.24
N VAL A 12 28.13 -1.88 6.13
CA VAL A 12 28.52 -1.32 4.80
C VAL A 12 30.04 -1.11 4.62
N LEU A 13 30.90 -1.73 5.43
CA LEU A 13 32.35 -1.58 5.28
C LEU A 13 33.09 -2.91 5.23
N LYS A 14 32.93 -3.64 4.12
CA LYS A 14 33.71 -4.87 3.86
C LYS A 14 34.21 -5.03 2.41
N VAL A 15 34.48 -3.95 1.67
CA VAL A 15 35.31 -4.05 0.45
C VAL A 15 36.09 -2.75 0.29
N PHE A 16 37.41 -2.82 0.51
CA PHE A 16 38.51 -1.85 0.23
C PHE A 16 39.50 -1.65 1.39
N LEU A 17 40.03 -2.74 1.96
CA LEU A 17 41.30 -2.74 2.69
C LEU A 17 42.03 -4.07 2.46
N LEU A 18 42.43 -4.33 1.21
CA LEU A 18 43.48 -5.30 0.91
C LEU A 18 44.77 -4.51 0.77
N GLY A 19 45.48 -4.39 1.90
CA GLY A 19 46.73 -3.63 1.97
C GLY A 19 47.00 -2.91 3.29
N CYS A 20 46.45 -3.36 4.43
CA CYS A 20 46.97 -2.98 5.73
C CYS A 20 46.71 -4.12 6.72
N SER A 21 47.78 -4.80 7.12
CA SER A 21 47.78 -5.78 8.19
C SER A 21 47.39 -5.08 9.50
N LEU A 22 46.08 -4.99 9.79
CA LEU A 22 45.60 -4.62 11.12
C LEU A 22 45.96 -5.77 12.07
N LEU A 23 47.11 -5.65 12.72
CA LEU A 23 47.35 -6.30 13.98
C LEU A 23 46.36 -5.71 14.99
N LEU A 24 45.35 -6.51 15.33
CA LEU A 24 44.53 -6.32 16.52
C LEU A 24 45.47 -6.38 17.74
N LEU A 25 45.90 -5.22 18.24
CA LEU A 25 46.57 -5.15 19.52
C LEU A 25 45.53 -5.23 20.65
N PRO A 26 45.73 -6.11 21.66
CA PRO A 26 44.89 -6.11 22.83
C PRO A 26 45.10 -4.80 23.60
N CYS A 27 44.01 -4.24 24.11
CA CYS A 27 44.06 -3.18 25.10
C CYS A 27 44.65 -3.76 26.40
N SER A 28 45.97 -3.69 26.56
CA SER A 28 46.65 -4.02 27.82
C SER A 28 46.64 -2.77 28.72
N PRO A 29 46.08 -2.83 29.95
CA PRO A 29 46.02 -1.70 30.85
C PRO A 29 47.32 -1.56 31.66
N ALA A 30 48.47 -1.49 30.97
CA ALA A 30 49.77 -1.40 31.62
C ALA A 30 50.78 -0.68 30.72
N LEU A 31 50.75 0.66 30.66
CA LEU A 31 51.90 1.51 30.27
C LEU A 31 51.65 3.03 30.54
N ALA A 32 50.84 3.40 31.54
CA ALA A 32 50.65 4.81 31.91
C ALA A 32 51.81 5.39 32.76
N GLN A 33 53.06 5.02 32.48
CA GLN A 33 54.25 5.49 33.22
C GLN A 33 55.21 6.41 32.43
N GLY A 34 54.91 6.79 31.17
CA GLY A 34 55.86 7.51 30.30
C GLY A 34 55.40 8.84 29.69
N CYS A 35 54.48 9.56 30.32
CA CYS A 35 53.93 10.82 29.79
C CYS A 35 54.35 12.07 30.59
N THR A 36 55.60 12.09 31.09
CA THR A 36 56.18 13.32 31.66
C THR A 36 56.49 14.32 30.55
N GLN A 37 56.59 15.61 30.88
CA GLN A 37 56.97 16.64 29.88
C GLN A 37 58.32 16.35 29.23
N ALA A 38 59.28 15.78 29.97
CA ALA A 38 60.60 15.45 29.44
C ALA A 38 60.55 14.32 28.40
N GLU A 39 59.75 13.29 28.65
CA GLU A 39 59.56 12.17 27.72
C GLU A 39 58.82 12.61 26.46
N ILE A 40 57.77 13.43 26.61
CA ILE A 40 57.02 13.98 25.47
C ILE A 40 57.95 14.84 24.60
N LYS A 41 58.73 15.76 25.18
CA LYS A 41 59.72 16.57 24.43
C LYS A 41 60.77 15.71 23.72
N THR A 42 61.25 14.66 24.39
CA THR A 42 62.23 13.72 23.81
C THR A 42 61.65 12.99 22.60
N ASN A 43 60.40 12.55 22.68
CA ASN A 43 59.73 11.88 21.58
C ASN A 43 59.39 12.85 20.43
N ILE A 44 59.03 14.11 20.71
CA ILE A 44 58.79 15.13 19.69
C ILE A 44 60.07 15.41 18.89
N ALA A 45 61.22 15.54 19.57
CA ALA A 45 62.50 15.79 18.90
C ALA A 45 62.90 14.66 17.92
N ARG A 46 62.35 13.45 18.10
CA ARG A 46 62.57 12.29 17.24
C ARG A 46 61.68 12.26 16.00
N PHE A 47 60.74 13.20 15.84
CA PHE A 47 59.91 13.29 14.62
C PHE A 47 60.71 13.58 13.34
N ASN A 48 61.96 14.05 13.46
CA ASN A 48 62.88 14.18 12.34
C ASN A 48 63.21 12.84 11.67
N ASP A 49 63.04 11.72 12.38
CA ASP A 49 63.22 10.38 11.82
C ASP A 49 61.86 9.85 11.33
N ILE A 50 61.67 9.88 10.01
CA ILE A 50 60.43 9.44 9.34
C ILE A 50 60.11 7.96 9.66
N ASN A 51 61.12 7.14 9.95
CA ASN A 51 60.96 5.72 10.27
C ASN A 51 60.62 5.47 11.74
N ASN A 52 60.67 6.49 12.60
CA ASN A 52 60.43 6.35 14.03
C ASN A 52 58.93 6.45 14.35
N THR A 53 58.18 5.39 14.03
CA THR A 53 56.75 5.27 14.35
C THR A 53 56.51 5.18 15.85
N THR A 54 57.45 4.58 16.60
CA THR A 54 57.37 4.38 18.05
C THR A 54 57.25 5.72 18.82
N ALA A 55 57.98 6.75 18.40
CA ALA A 55 57.90 8.07 19.04
C ALA A 55 56.51 8.72 18.84
N LYS A 56 55.91 8.56 17.66
CA LYS A 56 54.56 9.08 17.36
C LYS A 56 53.50 8.34 18.17
N GLU A 57 53.56 7.00 18.20
CA GLU A 57 52.64 6.16 18.97
C GLU A 57 52.70 6.47 20.48
N ALA A 58 53.91 6.61 21.04
CA ALA A 58 54.09 6.95 22.44
C ALA A 58 53.47 8.31 22.81
N ILE A 59 53.56 9.30 21.91
CA ILE A 59 52.95 10.62 22.12
C ILE A 59 51.42 10.55 22.02
N VAL A 60 50.88 9.84 21.04
CA VAL A 60 49.43 9.67 20.88
C VAL A 60 48.83 8.98 22.11
N GLN A 61 49.52 7.99 22.69
CA GLN A 61 49.10 7.33 23.94
C GLN A 61 49.06 8.30 25.14
N CYS A 62 49.82 9.38 25.12
CA CYS A 62 49.74 10.42 26.16
C CYS A 62 48.49 11.30 26.03
N GLY A 63 47.82 11.27 24.88
CA GLY A 63 46.56 11.96 24.62
C GLY A 63 46.63 13.46 24.96
N PRO A 64 45.66 14.01 25.71
CA PRO A 64 45.55 15.44 26.03
C PRO A 64 46.80 16.03 26.67
N LYS A 65 47.57 15.21 27.42
CA LYS A 65 48.78 15.67 28.13
C LYS A 65 49.88 16.13 27.17
N SER A 66 49.87 15.64 25.92
CA SER A 66 50.86 15.99 24.91
C SER A 66 50.47 17.20 24.07
N VAL A 67 49.18 17.57 24.04
CA VAL A 67 48.62 18.58 23.11
C VAL A 67 49.34 19.92 23.22
N TYR A 68 49.60 20.41 24.45
CA TYR A 68 50.32 21.67 24.64
C TYR A 68 51.72 21.67 24.02
N LEU A 69 52.49 20.59 24.22
CA LEU A 69 53.86 20.47 23.70
C LEU A 69 53.87 20.25 22.18
N LEU A 70 52.84 19.59 21.65
CA LEU A 70 52.63 19.45 20.21
C LEU A 70 52.29 20.79 19.56
N ILE A 71 51.47 21.62 20.20
CA ILE A 71 51.22 23.00 19.76
C ILE A 71 52.51 23.83 19.76
N GLU A 72 53.33 23.72 20.81
CA GLU A 72 54.63 24.41 20.89
C GLU A 72 55.56 24.00 19.73
N ALA A 73 55.66 22.70 19.46
CA ALA A 73 56.42 22.14 18.36
C ALA A 73 55.92 22.64 16.99
N LEU A 74 54.60 22.57 16.75
CA LEU A 74 53.96 23.06 15.52
C LEU A 74 54.24 24.55 15.28
N LYS A 75 54.33 25.37 16.33
CA LYS A 75 54.50 26.82 16.22
C LYS A 75 55.94 27.26 15.98
N THR A 76 56.90 26.60 16.61
CA THR A 76 58.24 27.17 16.81
C THR A 76 59.37 26.29 16.31
N ASP A 77 59.12 25.00 16.02
CA ASP A 77 60.19 24.12 15.59
C ASP A 77 60.69 24.49 14.19
N LYS A 78 62.01 24.55 14.04
CA LYS A 78 62.66 24.91 12.77
C LYS A 78 62.49 23.80 11.72
N SER A 79 62.40 22.55 12.15
CA SER A 79 62.26 21.41 11.26
C SER A 79 60.81 21.23 10.82
N ALA A 80 60.60 21.25 9.50
CA ALA A 80 59.31 20.89 8.91
C ALA A 80 58.87 19.47 9.31
N ALA A 81 59.80 18.53 9.47
CA ALA A 81 59.47 17.16 9.87
C ALA A 81 58.93 17.09 11.32
N VAL A 82 59.45 17.92 12.23
CA VAL A 82 58.91 18.00 13.60
C VAL A 82 57.53 18.66 13.60
N ARG A 83 57.34 19.75 12.85
CA ARG A 83 56.04 20.40 12.72
C ARG A 83 54.99 19.48 12.09
N GLU A 84 55.39 18.74 11.05
CA GLU A 84 54.56 17.72 10.40
C GLU A 84 54.19 16.61 11.37
N GLY A 85 55.19 16.03 12.06
CA GLY A 85 54.98 15.01 13.08
C GLY A 85 54.04 15.49 14.19
N ALA A 86 54.14 16.77 14.58
CA ALA A 86 53.24 17.37 15.55
C ALA A 86 51.79 17.45 15.02
N ALA A 87 51.60 17.90 13.78
CA ALA A 87 50.28 17.91 13.14
C ALA A 87 49.68 16.49 13.00
N VAL A 88 50.49 15.48 12.66
CA VAL A 88 50.08 14.07 12.60
C VAL A 88 49.68 13.53 13.97
N ALA A 89 50.47 13.83 15.01
CA ALA A 89 50.13 13.41 16.36
C ALA A 89 48.82 14.05 16.85
N LEU A 90 48.60 15.34 16.56
CA LEU A 90 47.35 16.04 16.84
C LEU A 90 46.17 15.41 16.08
N TRP A 91 46.34 15.08 14.79
CA TRP A 91 45.36 14.34 14.00
C TRP A 91 44.98 13.00 14.65
N SER A 92 45.97 12.24 15.14
CA SER A 92 45.73 10.95 15.79
C SER A 92 45.08 11.04 17.17
N ILE A 93 45.29 12.16 17.89
CA ILE A 93 44.59 12.43 19.17
C ILE A 93 43.11 12.77 18.90
N GLY A 94 42.81 13.42 17.78
CA GLY A 94 41.43 13.74 17.37
C GLY A 94 40.81 14.85 18.20
N GLU A 95 39.50 14.76 18.49
CA GLU A 95 38.70 15.81 19.14
C GLU A 95 39.27 16.30 20.49
N GLU A 96 40.03 15.47 21.21
CA GLU A 96 40.67 15.85 22.47
C GLU A 96 41.81 16.88 22.31
N ALA A 97 42.21 17.20 21.07
CA ALA A 97 43.22 18.19 20.73
C ALA A 97 42.62 19.51 20.20
N ASP A 98 41.37 19.83 20.54
CA ASP A 98 40.65 21.04 20.15
C ASP A 98 41.43 22.36 20.37
N GLN A 99 42.22 22.46 21.44
CA GLN A 99 43.10 23.59 21.74
C GLN A 99 44.13 23.88 20.65
N ALA A 100 44.40 22.92 19.77
CA ALA A 100 45.32 23.07 18.65
C ALA A 100 44.68 23.73 17.42
N VAL A 101 43.35 23.85 17.33
CA VAL A 101 42.64 24.34 16.13
C VAL A 101 43.18 25.68 15.63
N PRO A 102 43.35 26.74 16.46
CA PRO A 102 43.87 28.02 15.96
C PRO A 102 45.29 27.93 15.37
N TRP A 103 46.09 26.99 15.89
CA TRP A 103 47.47 26.79 15.46
C TRP A 103 47.55 25.92 14.21
N LEU A 104 46.65 24.93 14.08
CA LEU A 104 46.49 24.16 12.86
C LEU A 104 45.97 25.05 11.71
N ILE A 105 45.04 25.97 11.97
CA ILE A 105 44.63 27.00 11.00
C ILE A 105 45.82 27.85 10.58
N LYS A 106 46.63 28.33 11.54
CA LYS A 106 47.80 29.14 11.23
C LYS A 106 48.84 28.37 10.40
N ALA A 107 49.07 27.10 10.72
CA ALA A 107 49.96 26.21 9.97
C ALA A 107 49.43 25.96 8.55
N LEU A 108 48.13 25.69 8.41
CA LEU A 108 47.47 25.54 7.10
C LEU A 108 47.65 26.78 6.22
N ARG A 109 47.49 27.98 6.78
CA ARG A 109 47.62 29.24 6.03
C ARG A 109 49.05 29.56 5.59
N ASN A 110 50.02 29.38 6.49
CA ASN A 110 51.30 30.09 6.38
C ASN A 110 52.55 29.20 6.50
N ASP A 111 52.42 27.88 6.73
CA ASP A 111 53.63 27.05 6.81
C ASP A 111 54.30 26.95 5.44
N GLU A 112 55.62 27.15 5.41
CA GLU A 112 56.43 27.06 4.20
C GLU A 112 56.41 25.65 3.61
N SER A 113 56.26 24.61 4.44
CA SER A 113 56.18 23.23 3.99
C SER A 113 54.75 22.84 3.61
N ALA A 114 54.57 22.45 2.35
CA ALA A 114 53.31 21.88 1.86
C ALA A 114 52.88 20.63 2.65
N THR A 115 53.83 19.82 3.14
CA THR A 115 53.48 18.63 3.95
C THR A 115 52.87 19.05 5.29
N VAL A 116 53.42 20.08 5.94
CA VAL A 116 52.87 20.61 7.20
C VAL A 116 51.48 21.19 6.96
N ARG A 117 51.29 22.00 5.90
CA ARG A 117 49.97 22.51 5.51
C ARG A 117 48.96 21.38 5.29
N ALA A 118 49.37 20.34 4.56
CA ALA A 118 48.52 19.18 4.28
C ALA A 118 48.13 18.40 5.54
N LYS A 119 49.09 18.14 6.45
CA LYS A 119 48.79 17.45 7.71
C LYS A 119 47.97 18.32 8.67
N ALA A 120 48.18 19.63 8.66
CA ALA A 120 47.35 20.56 9.42
C ALA A 120 45.89 20.54 8.92
N SER A 121 45.68 20.56 7.59
CA SER A 121 44.36 20.38 6.97
C SER A 121 43.72 19.05 7.39
N ALA A 122 44.47 17.94 7.31
CA ALA A 122 43.97 16.62 7.70
C ALA A 122 43.56 16.57 9.18
N ALA A 123 44.39 17.13 10.06
CA ALA A 123 44.14 17.23 11.49
C ALA A 123 42.82 17.97 11.78
N LEU A 124 42.63 19.15 11.16
CA LEU A 124 41.40 19.94 11.31
C LEU A 124 40.15 19.14 10.98
N GLY A 125 40.19 18.31 9.92
CA GLY A 125 39.06 17.45 9.55
C GLY A 125 38.61 16.43 10.60
N LEU A 126 39.46 16.08 11.57
CA LEU A 126 39.15 15.13 12.65
C LEU A 126 38.86 15.80 14.01
N MET A 127 38.90 17.13 14.09
CA MET A 127 38.62 17.88 15.32
C MET A 127 37.12 18.09 15.55
N GLY A 128 36.26 17.55 14.69
CA GLY A 128 34.80 17.69 14.79
C GLY A 128 34.36 19.16 14.78
N GLU A 129 33.33 19.47 15.58
CA GLU A 129 32.71 20.80 15.61
C GLU A 129 33.67 21.92 16.04
N ALA A 130 34.72 21.60 16.80
CA ALA A 130 35.70 22.58 17.27
C ALA A 130 36.45 23.29 16.12
N SER A 131 36.51 22.66 14.95
CA SER A 131 37.22 23.20 13.77
C SER A 131 36.33 23.90 12.75
N TYR A 132 35.07 24.21 13.08
CA TYR A 132 34.20 24.97 12.16
C TYR A 132 34.73 26.36 11.81
N GLU A 133 35.56 26.96 12.66
CA GLU A 133 36.25 28.20 12.30
C GLU A 133 37.29 28.04 11.18
N ALA A 134 37.76 26.82 10.90
CA ALA A 134 38.71 26.52 9.85
C ALA A 134 38.07 26.34 8.46
N ILE A 135 36.74 26.39 8.33
CA ILE A 135 36.05 26.10 7.06
C ILE A 135 36.52 27.03 5.93
N PRO A 136 36.62 28.37 6.11
CA PRO A 136 37.14 29.25 5.06
C PRO A 136 38.56 28.87 4.62
N ASP A 137 39.42 28.49 5.57
CA ASP A 137 40.80 28.10 5.30
C ASP A 137 40.90 26.77 4.58
N LEU A 138 40.02 25.82 4.90
CA LEU A 138 39.93 24.55 4.20
C LEU A 138 39.36 24.72 2.79
N ILE A 139 38.49 25.71 2.55
CA ILE A 139 38.04 26.10 1.20
C ILE A 139 39.20 26.71 0.41
N ASP A 140 39.99 27.59 1.02
CA ASP A 140 41.18 28.16 0.38
C ASP A 140 42.25 27.10 0.11
N ALA A 141 42.38 26.10 0.99
CA ALA A 141 43.27 24.95 0.79
C ALA A 141 42.95 24.16 -0.48
N LEU A 142 41.71 24.20 -1.00
CA LEU A 142 41.34 23.59 -2.29
C LEU A 142 42.01 24.29 -3.49
N LYS A 143 42.65 25.44 -3.29
CA LYS A 143 43.34 26.23 -4.32
C LYS A 143 44.87 26.25 -4.12
N ASP A 144 45.38 25.50 -3.14
CA ASP A 144 46.83 25.44 -2.85
C ASP A 144 47.61 24.86 -4.05
N GLU A 145 48.85 25.32 -4.24
CA GLU A 145 49.76 24.82 -5.28
C GLU A 145 50.01 23.30 -5.15
N SER A 146 50.03 22.79 -3.92
CA SER A 146 50.28 21.39 -3.62
C SER A 146 49.00 20.56 -3.72
N ALA A 147 49.04 19.53 -4.57
CA ALA A 147 47.96 18.57 -4.68
C ALA A 147 47.67 17.83 -3.35
N GLU A 148 48.67 17.65 -2.48
CA GLU A 148 48.48 17.02 -1.17
C GLU A 148 47.66 17.93 -0.24
N VAL A 149 47.89 19.24 -0.28
CA VAL A 149 47.13 20.21 0.51
C VAL A 149 45.69 20.26 0.00
N ARG A 150 45.48 20.38 -1.32
CA ARG A 150 44.14 20.37 -1.93
C ARG A 150 43.36 19.10 -1.59
N ALA A 151 44.01 17.94 -1.66
CA ALA A 151 43.38 16.66 -1.37
C ALA A 151 42.96 16.56 0.11
N ASN A 152 43.83 16.98 1.04
CA ASN A 152 43.50 16.99 2.46
C ASN A 152 42.47 18.07 2.82
N GLY A 153 42.44 19.20 2.10
CA GLY A 153 41.40 20.22 2.21
C GLY A 153 40.03 19.65 1.88
N ALA A 154 39.92 18.99 0.73
CA ALA A 154 38.68 18.31 0.32
C ALA A 154 38.26 17.23 1.34
N TYR A 155 39.19 16.38 1.76
CA TYR A 155 38.92 15.33 2.74
C TYR A 155 38.43 15.88 4.08
N ALA A 156 39.10 16.91 4.60
CA ALA A 156 38.73 17.58 5.84
C ALA A 156 37.35 18.22 5.75
N LEU A 157 37.06 18.95 4.66
CA LEU A 157 35.73 19.52 4.41
C LEU A 157 34.65 18.44 4.40
N GLY A 158 34.95 17.26 3.86
CA GLY A 158 34.07 16.09 3.90
C GLY A 158 33.75 15.61 5.32
N ASN A 159 34.77 15.50 6.17
CA ASN A 159 34.64 14.98 7.55
C ASN A 159 33.94 15.95 8.51
N LEU A 160 34.03 17.26 8.27
CA LEU A 160 33.31 18.28 9.08
C LEU A 160 31.78 18.27 8.89
N GLY A 161 31.25 17.38 8.05
CA GLY A 161 29.82 17.09 7.98
C GLY A 161 28.98 18.25 7.45
N LYS A 162 27.78 18.43 8.03
CA LYS A 162 26.70 19.23 7.43
C LYS A 162 26.87 20.76 7.52
N LYS A 163 27.85 21.31 8.25
CA LYS A 163 28.01 22.78 8.33
C LYS A 163 28.90 23.39 7.24
N THR A 164 29.41 22.58 6.31
CA THR A 164 30.30 23.05 5.23
C THR A 164 29.61 23.19 3.87
N HIS A 165 28.32 23.59 3.86
CA HIS A 165 27.57 23.76 2.60
C HIS A 165 28.18 24.82 1.67
N GLU A 166 28.82 25.85 2.22
CA GLU A 166 29.55 26.87 1.45
C GLU A 166 30.75 26.31 0.67
N ALA A 167 31.24 25.12 1.03
CA ALA A 167 32.29 24.43 0.29
C ALA A 167 31.79 23.75 -0.98
N VAL A 168 30.47 23.55 -1.16
CA VAL A 168 29.91 22.77 -2.28
C VAL A 168 30.36 23.30 -3.66
N PRO A 169 30.30 24.62 -3.97
CA PRO A 169 30.76 25.12 -5.27
C PRO A 169 32.26 24.85 -5.52
N HIS A 170 33.09 24.96 -4.48
CA HIS A 170 34.53 24.75 -4.55
C HIS A 170 34.89 23.27 -4.68
N LEU A 171 34.15 22.39 -4.02
CA LEU A 171 34.28 20.94 -4.18
C LEU A 171 33.83 20.48 -5.57
N ILE A 172 32.78 21.09 -6.14
CA ILE A 172 32.38 20.86 -7.54
C ILE A 172 33.51 21.27 -8.49
N GLU A 173 34.14 22.44 -8.27
CA GLU A 173 35.26 22.89 -9.09
C GLU A 173 36.46 21.93 -8.99
N ALA A 174 36.82 21.51 -7.78
CA ALA A 174 37.89 20.54 -7.54
C ALA A 174 37.60 19.17 -8.18
N LEU A 175 36.35 18.69 -8.13
CA LEU A 175 35.93 17.46 -8.80
C LEU A 175 36.12 17.51 -10.32
N ARG A 176 35.84 18.66 -10.94
CA ARG A 176 35.82 18.79 -12.41
C ARG A 176 37.20 19.07 -13.00
N ASN A 177 37.97 19.94 -12.35
CA ASN A 177 39.09 20.61 -12.99
C ASN A 177 40.46 20.23 -12.40
N ASP A 178 40.50 19.56 -11.24
CA ASP A 178 41.78 19.24 -10.61
C ASP A 178 42.54 18.17 -11.39
N GLN A 179 43.84 18.39 -11.58
CA GLN A 179 44.72 17.47 -12.28
C GLN A 179 44.99 16.20 -11.45
N SER A 180 44.95 16.30 -10.12
CA SER A 180 45.16 15.17 -9.22
C SER A 180 43.88 14.37 -9.03
N ALA A 181 43.92 13.10 -9.42
CA ALA A 181 42.81 12.18 -9.20
C ALA A 181 42.47 11.99 -7.70
N GLN A 182 43.46 12.15 -6.82
CA GLN A 182 43.22 12.10 -5.37
C GLN A 182 42.37 13.28 -4.91
N VAL A 183 42.60 14.48 -5.46
CA VAL A 183 41.79 15.66 -5.15
C VAL A 183 40.36 15.46 -5.67
N ARG A 184 40.20 15.01 -6.91
CA ARG A 184 38.88 14.71 -7.50
C ARG A 184 38.10 13.68 -6.69
N ALA A 185 38.75 12.59 -6.27
CA ALA A 185 38.13 11.55 -5.45
C ALA A 185 37.73 12.06 -4.06
N ASN A 186 38.60 12.83 -3.40
CA ASN A 186 38.28 13.42 -2.10
C ASN A 186 37.17 14.48 -2.21
N ALA A 187 37.10 15.22 -3.31
CA ALA A 187 36.02 16.15 -3.59
C ALA A 187 34.68 15.42 -3.76
N ALA A 188 34.65 14.33 -4.53
CA ALA A 188 33.46 13.47 -4.66
C ALA A 188 33.02 12.92 -3.29
N TYR A 189 33.95 12.38 -2.51
CA TYR A 189 33.70 11.93 -1.14
C TYR A 189 33.08 13.04 -0.27
N ALA A 190 33.69 14.22 -0.29
CA ALA A 190 33.23 15.36 0.51
C ALA A 190 31.82 15.81 0.12
N LEU A 191 31.51 15.83 -1.18
CA LEU A 191 30.18 16.13 -1.71
C LEU A 191 29.15 15.09 -1.22
N GLY A 192 29.47 13.80 -1.27
CA GLY A 192 28.63 12.73 -0.73
C GLY A 192 28.24 12.97 0.73
N ASN A 193 29.23 13.32 1.56
CA ASN A 193 29.02 13.61 2.99
C ASN A 193 28.15 14.86 3.25
N LYS A 194 27.91 15.73 2.26
CA LYS A 194 26.95 16.85 2.37
C LYS A 194 25.51 16.43 2.11
N LYS A 195 25.27 15.24 1.56
CA LYS A 195 23.93 14.71 1.27
C LYS A 195 23.12 15.71 0.43
N GLU A 196 21.86 15.98 0.79
CA GLU A 196 20.94 16.84 0.03
C GLU A 196 21.51 18.24 -0.27
N ALA A 197 22.40 18.78 0.57
CA ALA A 197 22.99 20.09 0.31
C ALA A 197 23.96 20.12 -0.87
N ALA A 198 24.47 18.96 -1.31
CA ALA A 198 25.28 18.82 -2.53
C ALA A 198 24.46 18.35 -3.74
N LYS A 199 23.13 18.50 -3.75
CA LYS A 199 22.29 18.12 -4.90
C LYS A 199 22.71 18.81 -6.21
N SER A 200 23.22 20.04 -6.14
CA SER A 200 23.78 20.74 -7.31
C SER A 200 25.02 20.07 -7.90
N ALA A 201 25.66 19.15 -7.16
CA ALA A 201 26.82 18.39 -7.62
C ALA A 201 26.47 17.16 -8.47
N VAL A 202 25.20 16.73 -8.48
CA VAL A 202 24.76 15.49 -9.16
C VAL A 202 25.19 15.42 -10.63
N PRO A 203 24.99 16.46 -11.47
CA PRO A 203 25.43 16.40 -12.88
C PRO A 203 26.93 16.19 -13.04
N TYR A 204 27.74 16.75 -12.13
CA TYR A 204 29.20 16.67 -12.17
C TYR A 204 29.72 15.34 -11.62
N LEU A 205 29.03 14.77 -10.63
CA LEU A 205 29.31 13.40 -10.16
C LEU A 205 28.96 12.37 -11.25
N ILE A 206 27.89 12.60 -12.02
CA ILE A 206 27.56 11.79 -13.20
C ILE A 206 28.67 11.88 -14.25
N GLU A 207 29.20 13.08 -14.52
CA GLU A 207 30.34 13.26 -15.42
C GLU A 207 31.60 12.52 -14.90
N ALA A 208 31.87 12.60 -13.60
CA ALA A 208 33.00 11.95 -12.95
C ALA A 208 32.92 10.40 -12.94
N LEU A 209 31.76 9.81 -13.26
CA LEU A 209 31.67 8.36 -13.54
C LEU A 209 32.51 7.95 -14.75
N LYS A 210 32.86 8.90 -15.64
CA LYS A 210 33.68 8.65 -16.83
C LYS A 210 35.18 8.87 -16.59
N ASP A 211 35.58 9.22 -15.36
CA ASP A 211 36.97 9.47 -15.02
C ASP A 211 37.86 8.23 -15.27
N GLU A 212 39.07 8.46 -15.77
CA GLU A 212 40.04 7.39 -16.03
C GLU A 212 40.44 6.64 -14.75
N THR A 213 40.43 7.34 -13.60
CA THR A 213 40.89 6.82 -12.32
C THR A 213 39.77 6.09 -11.59
N PHE A 214 40.05 4.85 -11.20
CA PHE A 214 39.11 3.99 -10.47
C PHE A 214 38.58 4.63 -9.18
N SER A 215 39.43 5.28 -8.38
CA SER A 215 39.02 5.90 -7.11
C SER A 215 38.01 7.03 -7.30
N VAL A 216 38.16 7.83 -8.36
CA VAL A 216 37.23 8.92 -8.69
C VAL A 216 35.87 8.34 -9.09
N ARG A 217 35.85 7.31 -9.95
CA ARG A 217 34.60 6.64 -10.33
C ARG A 217 33.88 6.03 -9.12
N MET A 218 34.62 5.32 -8.26
CA MET A 218 34.06 4.67 -7.07
C MET A 218 33.49 5.67 -6.08
N THR A 219 34.24 6.71 -5.74
CA THR A 219 33.77 7.77 -4.82
C THR A 219 32.60 8.55 -5.41
N SER A 220 32.55 8.73 -6.73
CA SER A 220 31.41 9.38 -7.40
C SER A 220 30.14 8.55 -7.31
N ILE A 221 30.20 7.22 -7.50
CA ILE A 221 29.03 6.34 -7.30
C ILE A 221 28.55 6.39 -5.84
N ASN A 222 29.48 6.34 -4.88
CA ASN A 222 29.15 6.46 -3.46
C ASN A 222 28.50 7.81 -3.12
N ALA A 223 29.00 8.90 -3.70
CA ALA A 223 28.43 10.23 -3.49
C ALA A 223 27.04 10.35 -4.11
N LEU A 224 26.82 9.79 -5.30
CA LEU A 224 25.50 9.75 -5.93
C LEU A 224 24.49 8.99 -5.07
N GLU A 225 24.85 7.84 -4.50
CA GLU A 225 23.98 7.10 -3.57
C GLU A 225 23.61 7.93 -2.32
N GLN A 226 24.55 8.71 -1.78
CA GLN A 226 24.35 9.49 -0.56
C GLN A 226 23.56 10.80 -0.77
N ILE A 227 23.73 11.44 -1.93
CA ILE A 227 23.10 12.72 -2.28
C ILE A 227 21.73 12.48 -2.92
N ALA A 228 21.71 11.58 -3.89
CA ALA A 228 20.57 11.39 -4.75
C ALA A 228 19.67 10.38 -4.05
N GLU A 229 18.67 10.83 -3.29
CA GLU A 229 17.59 9.97 -2.75
C GLU A 229 16.98 9.14 -3.89
N LYS A 230 17.56 7.96 -4.15
CA LYS A 230 17.11 6.96 -5.13
C LYS A 230 16.62 7.58 -6.45
N THR A 231 17.35 8.56 -6.99
CA THR A 231 16.84 9.34 -8.13
C THR A 231 16.91 8.51 -9.41
N LYS A 232 15.87 8.60 -10.24
CA LYS A 232 15.85 7.95 -11.55
C LYS A 232 16.90 8.51 -12.53
N ASP A 233 17.31 9.76 -12.32
CA ASP A 233 18.15 10.51 -13.27
C ASP A 233 19.55 9.93 -13.45
N VAL A 234 20.06 9.18 -12.45
CA VAL A 234 21.39 8.52 -12.50
C VAL A 234 21.35 7.14 -13.15
N VAL A 235 20.16 6.55 -13.34
CA VAL A 235 19.98 5.16 -13.82
C VAL A 235 20.67 4.93 -15.16
N PRO A 236 20.52 5.78 -16.21
CA PRO A 236 21.17 5.54 -17.49
C PRO A 236 22.69 5.45 -17.41
N GLN A 237 23.33 6.29 -16.58
CA GLN A 237 24.78 6.32 -16.45
C GLN A 237 25.30 5.18 -15.58
N LEU A 238 24.53 4.76 -14.56
CA LEU A 238 24.84 3.53 -13.82
C LEU A 238 24.74 2.28 -14.71
N ILE A 239 23.73 2.20 -15.60
CA ILE A 239 23.63 1.14 -16.62
C ILE A 239 24.86 1.15 -17.54
N GLU A 240 25.29 2.34 -17.99
CA GLU A 240 26.48 2.48 -18.83
C GLU A 240 27.76 1.99 -18.13
N ARG A 241 27.94 2.33 -16.84
CA ARG A 241 29.07 1.85 -16.02
C ARG A 241 28.99 0.35 -15.79
N LEU A 242 27.81 -0.15 -15.48
CA LEU A 242 27.57 -1.55 -15.28
C LEU A 242 27.91 -2.37 -16.52
N ARG A 243 27.60 -1.88 -17.73
CA ARG A 243 27.93 -2.59 -18.98
C ARG A 243 29.40 -2.52 -19.36
N ASN A 244 30.04 -1.36 -19.16
CA ASN A 244 31.30 -1.05 -19.85
C ASN A 244 32.52 -0.85 -18.93
N ASP A 245 32.36 -0.79 -17.60
CA ASP A 245 33.51 -0.55 -16.72
C ASP A 245 34.43 -1.78 -16.62
N LYS A 246 35.72 -1.53 -16.82
CA LYS A 246 36.79 -2.53 -16.72
C LYS A 246 36.91 -3.10 -15.30
N SER A 247 36.56 -2.31 -14.29
CA SER A 247 36.65 -2.72 -12.89
C SER A 247 35.38 -3.45 -12.46
N VAL A 248 35.55 -4.71 -12.05
CA VAL A 248 34.50 -5.53 -11.44
C VAL A 248 33.87 -4.82 -10.23
N LEU A 249 34.67 -4.09 -9.45
CA LEU A 249 34.19 -3.38 -8.27
C LEU A 249 33.30 -2.19 -8.62
N ILE A 250 33.55 -1.51 -9.74
CA ILE A 250 32.63 -0.47 -10.24
C ILE A 250 31.32 -1.09 -10.70
N ARG A 251 31.37 -2.21 -11.43
CA ARG A 251 30.16 -2.93 -11.87
C ARG A 251 29.31 -3.36 -10.68
N ILE A 252 29.92 -4.03 -9.69
CA ILE A 252 29.26 -4.42 -8.43
C ILE A 252 28.60 -3.21 -7.78
N ARG A 253 29.32 -2.11 -7.63
CA ARG A 253 28.80 -0.94 -6.93
C ARG A 253 27.65 -0.28 -7.69
N ALA A 254 27.74 -0.20 -9.02
CA ALA A 254 26.64 0.29 -9.85
C ALA A 254 25.40 -0.61 -9.71
N THR A 255 25.58 -1.94 -9.68
CA THR A 255 24.51 -2.91 -9.44
C THR A 255 23.83 -2.72 -8.08
N GLU A 256 24.62 -2.56 -7.01
CA GLU A 256 24.08 -2.30 -5.66
C GLU A 256 23.21 -1.04 -5.65
N VAL A 257 23.71 0.07 -6.22
CA VAL A 257 22.99 1.34 -6.26
C VAL A 257 21.71 1.23 -7.09
N LEU A 258 21.74 0.52 -8.23
CA LEU A 258 20.53 0.25 -9.02
C LEU A 258 19.48 -0.56 -8.23
N GLY A 259 19.93 -1.57 -7.48
CA GLY A 259 19.06 -2.33 -6.58
C GLY A 259 18.47 -1.46 -5.47
N GLU A 260 19.27 -0.56 -4.88
CA GLU A 260 18.77 0.39 -3.88
C GLU A 260 17.77 1.39 -4.45
N ILE A 261 17.95 1.85 -5.70
CA ILE A 261 16.94 2.67 -6.39
C ILE A 261 15.62 1.89 -6.57
N GLY A 262 15.69 0.58 -6.78
CA GLY A 262 14.53 -0.32 -6.80
C GLY A 262 13.68 -0.19 -8.06
N GLU A 263 12.35 -0.13 -7.92
CA GLU A 263 11.39 -0.09 -9.04
C GLU A 263 11.65 1.08 -10.02
N ALA A 264 12.18 2.20 -9.53
CA ALA A 264 12.51 3.34 -10.39
C ALA A 264 13.66 3.05 -11.37
N ALA A 265 14.49 2.04 -11.10
CA ALA A 265 15.59 1.58 -11.95
C ALA A 265 15.19 0.45 -12.92
N LYS A 266 13.88 0.26 -13.20
CA LYS A 266 13.41 -0.81 -14.09
C LYS A 266 14.07 -0.87 -15.48
N ASP A 267 14.59 0.25 -15.97
CA ASP A 267 15.32 0.30 -17.24
C ASP A 267 16.64 -0.53 -17.19
N ALA A 268 17.13 -0.86 -15.99
CA ALA A 268 18.28 -1.73 -15.76
C ALA A 268 17.92 -3.24 -15.75
N LEU A 269 16.64 -3.61 -15.70
CA LEU A 269 16.20 -5.01 -15.60
C LEU A 269 16.87 -5.93 -16.63
N PRO A 270 16.86 -5.62 -17.96
CA PRO A 270 17.41 -6.53 -18.95
C PRO A 270 18.92 -6.77 -18.76
N LEU A 271 19.66 -5.74 -18.35
CA LEU A 271 21.09 -5.86 -18.08
C LEU A 271 21.35 -6.62 -16.77
N LEU A 272 20.54 -6.41 -15.74
CA LEU A 272 20.69 -7.17 -14.49
C LEU A 272 20.40 -8.67 -14.70
N ILE A 273 19.44 -9.02 -15.55
CA ILE A 273 19.19 -10.42 -15.97
C ILE A 273 20.39 -10.96 -16.77
N GLU A 274 20.91 -10.21 -17.75
CA GLU A 274 22.12 -10.58 -18.51
C GLU A 274 23.31 -10.88 -17.59
N LEU A 275 23.47 -10.11 -16.51
CA LEU A 275 24.58 -10.24 -15.55
C LEU A 275 24.43 -11.39 -14.56
N LEU A 276 23.30 -12.09 -14.55
CA LEU A 276 23.17 -13.38 -13.87
C LEU A 276 24.06 -14.46 -14.49
N GLU A 277 24.62 -14.22 -15.69
CA GLU A 277 25.57 -15.12 -16.35
C GLU A 277 27.00 -14.54 -16.43
N ASP A 278 27.31 -13.45 -15.69
CA ASP A 278 28.65 -12.83 -15.71
C ASP A 278 29.72 -13.81 -15.20
N ASN A 279 30.91 -13.77 -15.80
CA ASN A 279 32.06 -14.60 -15.41
C ASN A 279 32.47 -14.40 -13.94
N SER A 280 32.21 -13.23 -13.36
CA SER A 280 32.49 -12.93 -11.97
C SER A 280 31.34 -13.38 -11.05
N VAL A 281 31.64 -14.31 -10.15
CA VAL A 281 30.74 -14.76 -9.07
C VAL A 281 30.12 -13.59 -8.30
N TYR A 282 30.92 -12.56 -8.01
CA TYR A 282 30.43 -11.38 -7.30
C TYR A 282 29.40 -10.60 -8.12
N VAL A 283 29.64 -10.41 -9.43
CA VAL A 283 28.69 -9.68 -10.28
C VAL A 283 27.36 -10.43 -10.36
N ARG A 284 27.37 -11.75 -10.53
CA ARG A 284 26.15 -12.57 -10.49
C ARG A 284 25.41 -12.47 -9.16
N TYR A 285 26.14 -12.57 -8.04
CA TYR A 285 25.60 -12.45 -6.69
C TYR A 285 24.85 -11.12 -6.50
N TYR A 286 25.50 -10.02 -6.89
CA TYR A 286 24.93 -8.67 -6.73
C TYR A 286 23.82 -8.40 -7.74
N ALA A 287 23.89 -8.95 -8.96
CA ALA A 287 22.81 -8.86 -9.94
C ALA A 287 21.53 -9.52 -9.40
N ALA A 288 21.64 -10.74 -8.87
CA ALA A 288 20.53 -11.42 -8.21
C ALA A 288 19.95 -10.59 -7.05
N SER A 289 20.80 -10.08 -6.16
CA SER A 289 20.35 -9.23 -5.05
C SER A 289 19.66 -7.96 -5.52
N ALA A 290 20.18 -7.29 -6.56
CA ALA A 290 19.58 -6.08 -7.11
C ALA A 290 18.20 -6.36 -7.71
N LEU A 291 18.04 -7.45 -8.46
CA LEU A 291 16.75 -7.90 -9.02
C LEU A 291 15.69 -8.11 -7.93
N GLY A 292 16.10 -8.69 -6.79
CA GLY A 292 15.23 -8.86 -5.61
C GLY A 292 14.63 -7.55 -5.10
N LYS A 293 15.44 -6.49 -5.09
CA LYS A 293 15.05 -5.15 -4.60
C LYS A 293 14.19 -4.36 -5.59
N MET A 294 14.07 -4.81 -6.85
CA MET A 294 13.28 -4.14 -7.89
C MET A 294 11.76 -4.26 -7.71
N GLY A 295 11.28 -4.90 -6.63
CA GLY A 295 9.86 -4.96 -6.32
C GLY A 295 9.03 -5.66 -7.39
N THR A 296 7.90 -5.07 -7.77
CA THR A 296 6.98 -5.70 -8.77
C THR A 296 7.59 -5.84 -10.15
N GLU A 297 8.50 -4.94 -10.52
CA GLU A 297 9.23 -5.01 -11.79
C GLU A 297 10.18 -6.23 -11.80
N GLY A 298 10.66 -6.67 -10.63
CA GLY A 298 11.52 -7.85 -10.48
C GLY A 298 10.86 -9.19 -10.81
N VAL A 299 9.51 -9.26 -10.90
CA VAL A 299 8.79 -10.49 -11.30
C VAL A 299 9.27 -11.02 -12.65
N GLN A 300 9.67 -10.14 -13.56
CA GLN A 300 10.17 -10.51 -14.89
C GLN A 300 11.47 -11.34 -14.84
N ALA A 301 12.25 -11.22 -13.75
CA ALA A 301 13.50 -11.95 -13.58
C ALA A 301 13.34 -13.25 -12.79
N VAL A 302 12.13 -13.57 -12.30
CA VAL A 302 11.89 -14.78 -11.49
C VAL A 302 12.28 -16.07 -12.22
N PRO A 303 11.98 -16.28 -13.52
CA PRO A 303 12.44 -17.45 -14.26
C PRO A 303 13.96 -17.61 -14.24
N ASP A 304 14.69 -16.52 -14.54
CA ASP A 304 16.15 -16.51 -14.60
C ASP A 304 16.77 -16.73 -13.21
N LEU A 305 16.22 -16.09 -12.17
CA LEU A 305 16.68 -16.27 -10.79
C LEU A 305 16.50 -17.72 -10.30
N ILE A 306 15.40 -18.37 -10.67
CA ILE A 306 15.21 -19.79 -10.35
C ILE A 306 16.18 -20.67 -11.14
N ASP A 307 16.45 -20.34 -12.41
CA ASP A 307 17.48 -21.06 -13.17
C ASP A 307 18.87 -20.93 -12.53
N VAL A 308 19.26 -19.73 -12.10
CA VAL A 308 20.50 -19.48 -11.35
C VAL A 308 20.52 -20.28 -10.06
N PHE A 309 19.41 -20.32 -9.32
CA PHE A 309 19.32 -21.11 -8.09
C PHE A 309 19.64 -22.60 -8.29
N PHE A 310 19.23 -23.19 -9.42
CA PHE A 310 19.46 -24.60 -9.70
C PHE A 310 20.79 -24.88 -10.41
N LYS A 311 21.31 -23.95 -11.20
CA LYS A 311 22.41 -24.20 -12.15
C LYS A 311 23.74 -23.55 -11.76
N ASP A 312 23.74 -22.48 -10.94
CA ASP A 312 24.98 -21.77 -10.64
C ASP A 312 25.93 -22.60 -9.78
N GLU A 313 27.21 -22.58 -10.11
CA GLU A 313 28.26 -23.33 -9.41
C GLU A 313 28.52 -22.77 -7.98
N SER A 314 28.23 -21.49 -7.75
CA SER A 314 28.46 -20.82 -6.48
C SER A 314 27.24 -20.89 -5.57
N ILE A 315 27.41 -21.49 -4.40
CA ILE A 315 26.38 -21.56 -3.35
C ILE A 315 25.89 -20.16 -2.93
N ASP A 316 26.80 -19.18 -2.86
CA ASP A 316 26.44 -17.80 -2.50
C ASP A 316 25.53 -17.15 -3.54
N VAL A 317 25.79 -17.39 -4.83
CA VAL A 317 24.96 -16.88 -5.93
C VAL A 317 23.60 -17.56 -5.93
N ARG A 318 23.56 -18.89 -5.76
CA ARG A 318 22.31 -19.64 -5.61
C ARG A 318 21.46 -19.09 -4.46
N TYR A 319 22.06 -18.87 -3.30
CA TYR A 319 21.39 -18.29 -2.14
C TYR A 319 20.86 -16.89 -2.45
N SER A 320 21.67 -16.03 -3.09
CA SER A 320 21.25 -14.67 -3.48
C SER A 320 20.05 -14.71 -4.43
N ALA A 321 20.05 -15.62 -5.40
CA ALA A 321 18.96 -15.78 -6.36
C ALA A 321 17.65 -16.25 -5.70
N LEU A 322 17.71 -17.25 -4.81
CA LEU A 322 16.53 -17.65 -4.03
C LEU A 322 16.06 -16.52 -3.11
N SER A 323 17.00 -15.78 -2.51
CA SER A 323 16.70 -14.63 -1.66
C SER A 323 15.95 -13.55 -2.41
N ALA A 324 16.38 -13.25 -3.63
CA ALA A 324 15.71 -12.32 -4.51
C ALA A 324 14.27 -12.75 -4.84
N VAL A 325 14.04 -14.04 -5.16
CA VAL A 325 12.69 -14.55 -5.45
C VAL A 325 11.77 -14.41 -4.24
N VAL A 326 12.25 -14.71 -3.03
CA VAL A 326 11.46 -14.53 -1.80
C VAL A 326 11.16 -13.06 -1.53
N GLU A 327 12.12 -12.16 -1.73
CA GLU A 327 11.92 -10.72 -1.57
C GLU A 327 10.85 -10.21 -2.55
N ILE A 328 10.96 -10.59 -3.83
CA ILE A 328 9.98 -10.25 -4.87
C ILE A 328 8.60 -10.78 -4.48
N SER A 329 8.47 -12.06 -4.14
CA SER A 329 7.20 -12.66 -3.74
C SER A 329 6.55 -11.97 -2.55
N SER A 330 7.33 -11.67 -1.49
CA SER A 330 6.84 -10.96 -0.32
C SER A 330 6.33 -9.55 -0.67
N LYS A 331 7.07 -8.83 -1.51
CA LYS A 331 6.73 -7.44 -1.88
C LYS A 331 5.54 -7.39 -2.83
N VAL A 332 5.49 -8.25 -3.84
CA VAL A 332 4.38 -8.38 -4.78
C VAL A 332 3.09 -8.79 -4.05
N GLY A 333 3.16 -9.75 -3.12
CA GLY A 333 2.02 -10.13 -2.28
C GLY A 333 1.48 -8.97 -1.43
N LYS A 334 2.35 -8.10 -0.90
CA LYS A 334 1.95 -6.87 -0.18
C LYS A 334 1.33 -5.82 -1.11
N GLN A 335 1.84 -5.67 -2.33
CA GLN A 335 1.40 -4.69 -3.32
C GLN A 335 0.30 -5.19 -4.27
N ARG A 336 -0.22 -6.42 -4.08
CA ARG A 336 -1.20 -7.09 -4.95
C ARG A 336 -2.37 -6.24 -5.45
N LYS A 337 -2.89 -5.34 -4.60
CA LYS A 337 -4.00 -4.44 -4.94
C LYS A 337 -3.66 -3.42 -6.03
N GLN A 338 -2.38 -3.07 -6.15
CA GLN A 338 -1.86 -2.10 -7.13
C GLN A 338 -1.56 -2.77 -8.49
N LEU A 339 -1.52 -4.10 -8.55
CA LEU A 339 -1.21 -4.82 -9.78
C LEU A 339 -2.35 -4.71 -10.79
N THR A 340 -1.98 -4.50 -12.06
CA THR A 340 -2.90 -4.71 -13.18
C THR A 340 -3.32 -6.18 -13.24
N LYS A 341 -4.41 -6.48 -13.97
CA LYS A 341 -4.87 -7.86 -14.14
C LYS A 341 -3.77 -8.75 -14.75
N VAL A 342 -3.08 -8.25 -15.79
CA VAL A 342 -2.01 -8.99 -16.48
C VAL A 342 -0.85 -9.26 -15.53
N GLN A 343 -0.41 -8.25 -14.77
CA GLN A 343 0.67 -8.44 -13.79
C GLN A 343 0.28 -9.42 -12.68
N LEU A 344 -0.97 -9.41 -12.21
CA LEU A 344 -1.45 -10.35 -11.19
C LEU A 344 -1.43 -11.78 -11.71
N GLU A 345 -1.99 -12.03 -12.89
CA GLU A 345 -2.04 -13.35 -13.52
C GLU A 345 -0.63 -13.88 -13.85
N GLN A 346 0.24 -13.02 -14.37
CA GLN A 346 1.63 -13.37 -14.61
C GLN A 346 2.37 -13.71 -13.31
N SER A 347 2.22 -12.89 -12.25
CA SER A 347 2.90 -13.16 -10.97
C SER A 347 2.46 -14.49 -10.36
N ILE A 348 1.17 -14.83 -10.45
CA ILE A 348 0.63 -16.11 -9.96
C ILE A 348 1.29 -17.27 -10.72
N LEU A 349 1.31 -17.21 -12.05
CA LEU A 349 1.91 -18.25 -12.90
C LEU A 349 3.39 -18.46 -12.57
N GLU A 350 4.16 -17.38 -12.43
CA GLU A 350 5.59 -17.46 -12.13
C GLU A 350 5.84 -18.09 -10.75
N PHE A 351 5.10 -17.69 -9.72
CA PHE A 351 5.29 -18.24 -8.38
C PHE A 351 4.77 -19.68 -8.22
N GLU A 352 3.73 -20.08 -8.95
CA GLU A 352 3.31 -21.48 -9.04
C GLU A 352 4.44 -22.35 -9.63
N THR A 353 5.05 -21.87 -10.71
CA THR A 353 6.18 -22.54 -11.36
C THR A 353 7.39 -22.63 -10.42
N VAL A 354 7.69 -21.55 -9.68
CA VAL A 354 8.74 -21.53 -8.67
C VAL A 354 8.51 -22.61 -7.60
N ILE A 355 7.31 -22.65 -7.01
CA ILE A 355 6.99 -23.62 -5.95
C ILE A 355 7.11 -25.05 -6.48
N GLN A 356 6.58 -25.32 -7.68
CA GLN A 356 6.68 -26.65 -8.29
C GLN A 356 8.14 -27.09 -8.46
N ARG A 357 9.03 -26.18 -8.90
CA ARG A 357 10.46 -26.49 -9.06
C ARG A 357 11.15 -26.67 -7.71
N LEU A 358 10.86 -25.82 -6.72
CA LEU A 358 11.44 -25.92 -5.39
C LEU A 358 11.01 -27.21 -4.66
N GLU A 359 9.78 -27.67 -4.85
CA GLU A 359 9.29 -28.94 -4.30
C GLU A 359 9.97 -30.17 -4.93
N GLN A 360 10.46 -30.03 -6.16
CA GLN A 360 11.21 -31.07 -6.87
C GLN A 360 12.72 -31.07 -6.54
N ASP A 361 13.21 -30.09 -5.77
CA ASP A 361 14.61 -30.03 -5.35
C ASP A 361 14.94 -31.16 -4.36
N THR A 362 15.58 -32.21 -4.89
CA THR A 362 15.99 -33.39 -4.10
C THR A 362 17.17 -33.11 -3.19
N GLU A 363 17.97 -32.08 -3.47
CA GLU A 363 19.18 -31.77 -2.68
C GLU A 363 18.81 -31.05 -1.37
N LYS A 364 17.59 -30.49 -1.27
CA LYS A 364 17.07 -29.74 -0.10
C LYS A 364 18.08 -28.73 0.46
N ILE A 365 18.87 -28.10 -0.41
CA ILE A 365 19.99 -27.25 0.02
C ILE A 365 19.47 -26.05 0.81
N PHE A 366 18.26 -25.58 0.50
CA PHE A 366 17.58 -24.49 1.18
C PHE A 366 16.10 -24.83 1.39
N GLN A 367 15.71 -25.14 2.64
CA GLN A 367 14.42 -25.78 2.99
C GLN A 367 13.24 -24.85 3.32
N ASP A 368 12.05 -25.48 3.31
CA ASP A 368 10.70 -25.17 3.82
C ASP A 368 10.33 -23.70 4.04
N ARG A 369 11.05 -22.97 4.89
CA ARG A 369 10.76 -21.57 5.20
C ARG A 369 10.72 -20.67 3.95
N TRP A 370 11.61 -20.91 2.99
CA TRP A 370 11.63 -20.13 1.74
C TRP A 370 10.39 -20.45 0.89
N ILE A 371 10.07 -21.73 0.75
CA ILE A 371 8.87 -22.21 0.04
C ILE A 371 7.62 -21.64 0.70
N GLU A 372 7.51 -21.68 2.04
CA GLU A 372 6.41 -21.09 2.80
C GLU A 372 6.28 -19.59 2.55
N THR A 373 7.39 -18.87 2.41
CA THR A 373 7.35 -17.43 2.15
C THR A 373 6.86 -17.14 0.72
N VAL A 374 7.34 -17.89 -0.28
CA VAL A 374 6.84 -17.77 -1.66
C VAL A 374 5.36 -18.15 -1.74
N ARG A 375 4.97 -19.24 -1.05
CA ARG A 375 3.59 -19.72 -0.97
C ARG A 375 2.67 -18.70 -0.30
N GLY A 376 3.10 -18.07 0.79
CA GLY A 376 2.36 -16.98 1.41
C GLY A 376 2.20 -15.75 0.49
N GLY A 377 3.19 -15.45 -0.36
CA GLY A 377 3.07 -14.43 -1.39
C GLY A 377 2.06 -14.81 -2.48
N LEU A 378 2.10 -16.06 -2.94
CA LEU A 378 1.16 -16.63 -3.92
C LEU A 378 -0.28 -16.65 -3.39
N ASP A 379 -0.51 -17.12 -2.15
CA ASP A 379 -1.82 -17.18 -1.52
C ASP A 379 -2.48 -15.79 -1.46
N ASN A 380 -1.67 -14.76 -1.14
CA ASN A 380 -2.13 -13.38 -1.16
C ASN A 380 -2.59 -12.95 -2.57
N LEU A 381 -1.86 -13.32 -3.62
CA LEU A 381 -2.20 -12.97 -5.01
C LEU A 381 -3.45 -13.73 -5.48
N GLN A 382 -3.56 -15.02 -5.21
CA GLN A 382 -4.74 -15.83 -5.53
C GLN A 382 -5.99 -15.30 -4.80
N GLN A 383 -5.88 -14.94 -3.51
CA GLN A 383 -6.96 -14.30 -2.77
C GLN A 383 -7.43 -12.98 -3.43
N GLU A 384 -6.51 -12.17 -3.94
CA GLU A 384 -6.84 -10.93 -4.65
C GLU A 384 -7.51 -11.22 -6.01
N GLN A 385 -7.05 -12.24 -6.74
CA GLN A 385 -7.68 -12.68 -7.99
C GLN A 385 -9.12 -13.12 -7.76
N ASP A 386 -9.35 -13.94 -6.72
CA ASP A 386 -10.67 -14.39 -6.30
C ASP A 386 -11.55 -13.20 -5.89
N SER A 387 -11.02 -12.28 -5.07
CA SER A 387 -11.75 -11.08 -4.63
C SER A 387 -12.22 -10.24 -5.83
N ARG A 388 -11.35 -10.01 -6.82
CA ARG A 388 -11.70 -9.29 -8.07
C ARG A 388 -12.77 -10.03 -8.86
N SER A 389 -12.71 -11.36 -8.91
CA SER A 389 -13.72 -12.20 -9.57
C SER A 389 -15.09 -12.08 -8.87
N TYR A 390 -15.12 -12.22 -7.54
CA TYR A 390 -16.32 -12.09 -6.72
C TYR A 390 -16.96 -10.71 -6.84
N GLN A 391 -16.17 -9.63 -6.74
CA GLN A 391 -16.69 -8.27 -6.92
C GLN A 391 -17.35 -8.08 -8.28
N LYS A 392 -16.81 -8.68 -9.34
CA LYS A 392 -17.38 -8.62 -10.68
C LYS A 392 -18.69 -9.40 -10.80
N ILE A 393 -18.76 -10.59 -10.19
CA ILE A 393 -19.99 -11.40 -10.18
C ILE A 393 -21.07 -10.69 -9.35
N PHE A 394 -20.73 -10.23 -8.16
CA PHE A 394 -21.65 -9.53 -7.26
C PHE A 394 -22.18 -8.24 -7.88
N SER A 395 -21.31 -7.39 -8.43
CA SER A 395 -21.75 -6.14 -9.09
C SER A 395 -22.66 -6.39 -10.28
N LYS A 396 -22.36 -7.38 -11.13
CA LYS A 396 -23.25 -7.79 -12.21
C LYS A 396 -24.59 -8.30 -11.69
N GLY A 397 -24.57 -9.13 -10.65
CA GLY A 397 -25.77 -9.66 -10.00
C GLY A 397 -26.66 -8.55 -9.44
N VAL A 398 -26.07 -7.57 -8.74
CA VAL A 398 -26.78 -6.41 -8.20
C VAL A 398 -27.38 -5.56 -9.31
N ILE A 399 -26.65 -5.30 -10.40
CA ILE A 399 -27.17 -4.53 -11.55
C ILE A 399 -28.36 -5.24 -12.19
N ILE A 400 -28.28 -6.57 -12.38
CA ILE A 400 -29.39 -7.36 -12.92
C ILE A 400 -30.60 -7.26 -11.99
N TRP A 401 -30.39 -7.44 -10.68
CA TRP A 401 -31.47 -7.34 -9.69
C TRP A 401 -32.11 -5.95 -9.65
N LEU A 402 -31.32 -4.87 -9.65
CA LEU A 402 -31.83 -3.50 -9.67
C LEU A 402 -32.59 -3.20 -10.95
N THR A 403 -32.08 -3.62 -12.11
CA THR A 403 -32.76 -3.46 -13.40
C THR A 403 -34.09 -4.21 -13.42
N HIS A 404 -34.10 -5.43 -12.89
CA HIS A 404 -35.30 -6.24 -12.76
C HIS A 404 -36.35 -5.59 -11.84
N MET A 405 -35.93 -5.09 -10.67
CA MET A 405 -36.83 -4.36 -9.77
C MET A 405 -37.36 -3.07 -10.39
N LEU A 406 -36.52 -2.29 -11.07
CA LEU A 406 -36.94 -1.07 -11.78
C LEU A 406 -37.91 -1.37 -12.92
N PHE A 407 -37.70 -2.45 -13.68
CA PHE A 407 -38.61 -2.91 -14.71
C PHE A 407 -40.00 -3.20 -14.14
N TRP A 408 -40.08 -4.00 -13.07
CA TRP A 408 -41.35 -4.33 -12.43
C TRP A 408 -42.01 -3.12 -11.76
N PHE A 409 -41.23 -2.24 -11.13
CA PHE A 409 -41.74 -1.00 -10.56
C PHE A 409 -42.29 -0.06 -11.65
N GLY A 410 -41.61 0.05 -12.78
CA GLY A 410 -42.09 0.79 -13.95
C GLY A 410 -43.39 0.22 -14.50
N LEU A 411 -43.48 -1.11 -14.65
CA LEU A 411 -44.73 -1.77 -15.01
C LEU A 411 -45.84 -1.44 -14.02
N ILE A 412 -45.56 -1.49 -12.71
CA ILE A 412 -46.50 -1.17 -11.62
C ILE A 412 -47.07 0.26 -11.75
N LEU A 413 -46.26 1.22 -12.19
CA LEU A 413 -46.73 2.61 -12.37
C LEU A 413 -47.54 2.80 -13.66
N VAL A 414 -47.24 2.02 -14.71
CA VAL A 414 -47.88 2.15 -16.03
C VAL A 414 -49.18 1.36 -16.14
N TYR A 415 -49.28 0.17 -15.54
CA TYR A 415 -50.39 -0.74 -15.79
C TYR A 415 -51.80 -0.23 -15.44
N PRO A 416 -52.03 0.69 -14.48
CA PRO A 416 -53.38 1.21 -14.26
C PRO A 416 -53.98 1.88 -15.52
N LYS A 417 -53.13 2.23 -16.49
CA LYS A 417 -53.50 2.84 -17.78
C LYS A 417 -53.70 1.83 -18.91
N SER A 418 -53.39 0.54 -18.72
CA SER A 418 -53.44 -0.47 -19.79
C SER A 418 -53.96 -1.83 -19.31
N PRO A 419 -55.17 -2.24 -19.74
CA PRO A 419 -55.72 -3.57 -19.43
C PRO A 419 -54.89 -4.73 -20.00
N GLN A 420 -54.18 -4.51 -21.11
CA GLN A 420 -53.30 -5.52 -21.73
C GLN A 420 -52.10 -5.83 -20.84
N VAL A 421 -51.47 -4.79 -20.24
CA VAL A 421 -50.35 -4.97 -19.30
C VAL A 421 -50.81 -5.74 -18.06
N GLN A 422 -52.03 -5.46 -17.58
CA GLN A 422 -52.63 -6.18 -16.45
C GLN A 422 -52.81 -7.67 -16.72
N ALA A 423 -53.49 -8.02 -17.82
CA ALA A 423 -53.71 -9.41 -18.19
C ALA A 423 -52.40 -10.17 -18.42
N ILE A 424 -51.43 -9.57 -19.12
CA ILE A 424 -50.19 -10.25 -19.51
C ILE A 424 -49.23 -10.40 -18.33
N PHE A 425 -48.97 -9.35 -17.55
CA PHE A 425 -47.88 -9.39 -16.56
C PHE A 425 -48.33 -9.73 -15.14
N PHE A 426 -49.55 -9.33 -14.76
CA PHE A 426 -50.01 -9.42 -13.37
C PHE A 426 -51.01 -10.56 -13.16
N TRP A 427 -51.86 -10.85 -14.14
CA TRP A 427 -52.90 -11.88 -14.02
C TRP A 427 -52.60 -13.15 -14.82
N ASN A 428 -51.49 -13.21 -15.56
CA ASN A 428 -51.01 -14.46 -16.17
C ASN A 428 -50.03 -15.17 -15.20
N PRO A 429 -50.35 -16.38 -14.72
CA PRO A 429 -49.53 -17.07 -13.72
C PRO A 429 -48.14 -17.44 -14.26
N SER A 430 -48.05 -17.84 -15.53
CA SER A 430 -46.78 -18.23 -16.16
C SER A 430 -45.86 -17.03 -16.31
N VAL A 431 -46.40 -15.89 -16.77
CA VAL A 431 -45.60 -14.67 -16.94
C VAL A 431 -45.17 -14.13 -15.57
N ARG A 432 -46.09 -14.00 -14.61
CA ARG A 432 -45.78 -13.48 -13.27
C ARG A 432 -44.76 -14.35 -12.54
N LYS A 433 -44.86 -15.69 -12.65
CA LYS A 433 -43.92 -16.61 -11.99
C LYS A 433 -42.54 -16.57 -12.64
N PHE A 434 -42.47 -16.66 -13.96
CA PHE A 434 -41.20 -16.77 -14.69
C PHE A 434 -40.48 -15.42 -14.78
N PHE A 435 -41.17 -14.38 -15.27
CA PHE A 435 -40.58 -13.05 -15.40
C PHE A 435 -40.54 -12.31 -14.07
N GLY A 436 -41.33 -12.68 -13.08
CA GLY A 436 -41.29 -12.07 -11.74
C GLY A 436 -40.39 -12.82 -10.76
N LEU A 437 -39.67 -13.85 -11.22
CA LEU A 437 -38.78 -14.70 -10.42
C LEU A 437 -39.44 -15.21 -9.13
N GLY A 438 -40.76 -15.46 -9.17
CA GLY A 438 -41.59 -15.87 -8.04
C GLY A 438 -41.90 -14.78 -6.99
N TYR A 439 -40.98 -13.86 -6.72
CA TYR A 439 -41.15 -12.88 -5.64
C TYR A 439 -42.21 -11.82 -5.94
N VAL A 440 -42.46 -11.49 -7.21
CA VAL A 440 -43.46 -10.46 -7.59
C VAL A 440 -44.87 -10.88 -7.17
N GLY A 441 -45.22 -12.17 -7.31
CA GLY A 441 -46.51 -12.68 -6.85
C GLY A 441 -46.70 -12.52 -5.34
N ILE A 442 -45.68 -12.91 -4.57
CA ILE A 442 -45.66 -12.74 -3.11
C ILE A 442 -45.76 -11.25 -2.74
N ALA A 443 -44.99 -10.39 -3.39
CA ALA A 443 -45.01 -8.96 -3.14
C ALA A 443 -46.40 -8.34 -3.40
N LEU A 444 -47.09 -8.75 -4.47
CA LEU A 444 -48.44 -8.29 -4.79
C LEU A 444 -49.49 -8.73 -3.76
N THR A 445 -49.31 -9.89 -3.14
CA THR A 445 -50.18 -10.38 -2.06
C THR A 445 -49.93 -9.63 -0.74
N TRP A 446 -48.67 -9.51 -0.33
CA TRP A 446 -48.33 -9.11 1.03
C TRP A 446 -48.03 -7.61 1.19
N ILE A 447 -47.73 -6.86 0.12
CA ILE A 447 -47.44 -5.42 0.21
C ILE A 447 -48.72 -4.62 -0.09
N PRO A 448 -49.32 -3.93 0.90
CA PRO A 448 -50.62 -3.24 0.73
C PRO A 448 -50.62 -2.21 -0.40
N PHE A 449 -49.51 -1.49 -0.60
CA PHE A 449 -49.37 -0.52 -1.69
C PHE A 449 -49.49 -1.17 -3.08
N LEU A 450 -48.80 -2.31 -3.30
CA LEU A 450 -48.83 -3.01 -4.58
C LEU A 450 -50.20 -3.62 -4.85
N ARG A 451 -50.81 -4.18 -3.81
CA ARG A 451 -52.17 -4.72 -3.82
C ARG A 451 -53.23 -3.66 -4.13
N SER A 452 -53.15 -2.50 -3.48
CA SER A 452 -54.03 -1.36 -3.76
C SER A 452 -53.93 -0.92 -5.22
N LYS A 453 -52.71 -0.86 -5.76
CA LYS A 453 -52.51 -0.61 -7.19
C LYS A 453 -53.13 -1.70 -8.06
N LEU A 454 -53.06 -2.98 -7.66
CA LEU A 454 -53.50 -4.13 -8.48
C LEU A 454 -55.00 -4.06 -8.75
N PHE A 455 -55.76 -3.64 -7.75
CA PHE A 455 -57.21 -3.54 -7.81
C PHE A 455 -57.73 -2.16 -8.18
N ALA A 456 -56.89 -1.11 -8.18
CA ALA A 456 -57.29 0.25 -8.53
C ALA A 456 -58.11 0.37 -9.84
N PRO A 457 -57.77 -0.34 -10.94
CA PRO A 457 -58.53 -0.29 -12.20
C PRO A 457 -59.92 -0.92 -12.12
N PHE A 458 -60.16 -1.77 -11.12
CA PHE A 458 -61.39 -2.53 -10.98
C PHE A 458 -62.29 -2.02 -9.85
N GLN A 459 -61.88 -1.01 -9.08
CA GLN A 459 -62.60 -0.55 -7.90
C GLN A 459 -64.07 -0.24 -8.19
N GLU A 460 -64.36 0.44 -9.29
CA GLU A 460 -65.74 0.76 -9.69
C GLU A 460 -66.56 -0.52 -9.98
N SER A 461 -66.00 -1.46 -10.75
CA SER A 461 -66.66 -2.72 -11.09
C SER A 461 -66.85 -3.65 -9.88
N LEU A 462 -65.89 -3.66 -8.95
CA LEU A 462 -65.98 -4.43 -7.71
C LEU A 462 -67.13 -3.96 -6.82
N LEU A 463 -67.48 -2.67 -6.89
CA LEU A 463 -68.51 -2.04 -6.07
C LEU A 463 -69.82 -1.75 -6.80
N SER A 464 -69.89 -2.01 -8.12
CA SER A 464 -71.01 -1.60 -8.97
C SER A 464 -72.39 -2.09 -8.52
N ASP A 465 -72.44 -3.23 -7.83
CA ASP A 465 -73.70 -3.84 -7.38
C ASP A 465 -74.17 -3.33 -6.01
N ALA A 466 -73.35 -2.52 -5.33
CA ALA A 466 -73.69 -1.94 -4.02
C ALA A 466 -74.64 -0.73 -4.13
N ASP A 467 -74.82 -0.18 -5.34
CA ASP A 467 -75.68 0.99 -5.60
C ASP A 467 -75.40 2.15 -4.62
N LEU A 468 -74.12 2.50 -4.46
CA LEU A 468 -73.66 3.51 -3.50
C LEU A 468 -74.09 4.94 -3.87
N GLU A 469 -74.46 5.18 -5.13
CA GLU A 469 -74.92 6.50 -5.61
C GLU A 469 -76.28 6.87 -5.04
N ASN A 470 -77.16 5.88 -4.85
CA ASN A 470 -78.50 6.05 -4.29
C ASN A 470 -78.57 5.71 -2.79
N PHE A 471 -77.41 5.45 -2.17
CA PHE A 471 -77.33 5.10 -0.76
C PHE A 471 -77.39 6.32 0.16
N ASP A 472 -78.48 6.44 0.93
CA ASP A 472 -78.62 7.43 1.99
C ASP A 472 -78.00 6.94 3.31
N GLU A 473 -76.93 7.59 3.74
CA GLU A 473 -76.26 7.30 5.02
C GLU A 473 -77.14 7.61 6.23
N GLN A 474 -78.13 8.49 6.12
CA GLN A 474 -79.03 8.82 7.22
C GLN A 474 -80.08 7.72 7.45
N ALA A 475 -80.30 6.85 6.47
CA ALA A 475 -81.15 5.67 6.56
C ALA A 475 -80.44 4.44 7.15
N TYR A 476 -79.13 4.56 7.46
CA TYR A 476 -78.39 3.57 8.23
C TYR A 476 -78.59 3.78 9.74
N PHE A 477 -78.75 2.69 10.48
CA PHE A 477 -78.96 2.72 11.94
C PHE A 477 -77.64 2.40 12.67
N PRO A 478 -76.82 3.41 13.05
CA PRO A 478 -75.52 3.17 13.68
C PRO A 478 -75.63 2.51 15.07
N ASN A 479 -76.75 2.74 15.74
CA ASN A 479 -77.05 2.19 17.07
C ASN A 479 -77.84 0.87 16.99
N LEU A 480 -77.81 0.18 15.85
CA LEU A 480 -78.45 -1.13 15.73
C LEU A 480 -77.82 -2.08 16.74
N GLU A 481 -78.60 -2.53 17.71
CA GLU A 481 -78.16 -3.51 18.68
C GLU A 481 -78.12 -4.89 18.03
N VAL A 482 -76.96 -5.54 18.11
CA VAL A 482 -76.75 -6.92 17.66
C VAL A 482 -76.43 -7.80 18.85
N GLN A 483 -76.81 -9.07 18.74
CA GLN A 483 -76.47 -10.09 19.72
C GLN A 483 -75.42 -11.04 19.12
N PRO A 484 -74.15 -10.99 19.58
CA PRO A 484 -73.14 -11.94 19.14
C PRO A 484 -73.54 -13.37 19.52
N GLN A 485 -73.38 -14.31 18.60
CA GLN A 485 -73.74 -15.72 18.81
C GLN A 485 -73.01 -16.27 20.05
N GLY A 486 -73.78 -16.75 21.05
CA GLY A 486 -73.24 -17.26 22.32
C GLY A 486 -73.09 -16.24 23.45
N ARG A 487 -73.42 -14.96 23.24
CA ARG A 487 -73.53 -13.93 24.30
C ARG A 487 -74.98 -13.55 24.56
N SER A 488 -75.34 -13.30 25.83
CA SER A 488 -76.69 -12.88 26.23
C SER A 488 -76.86 -11.36 26.30
N ILE A 489 -75.86 -10.59 25.85
CA ILE A 489 -75.82 -9.13 25.94
C ILE A 489 -75.85 -8.58 24.52
N THR A 490 -76.74 -7.62 24.27
CA THR A 490 -76.77 -6.85 23.03
C THR A 490 -75.76 -5.70 23.11
N GLN A 491 -75.14 -5.37 21.99
CA GLN A 491 -74.22 -4.24 21.86
C GLN A 491 -74.38 -3.58 20.49
N PRO A 492 -74.00 -2.30 20.32
CA PRO A 492 -74.06 -1.64 19.01
C PRO A 492 -73.24 -2.40 17.97
N ILE A 493 -73.77 -2.49 16.75
CA ILE A 493 -73.12 -3.20 15.63
C ILE A 493 -71.68 -2.70 15.38
N GLN A 494 -71.44 -1.41 15.55
CA GLN A 494 -70.12 -0.79 15.39
C GLN A 494 -69.10 -1.24 16.45
N GLU A 495 -69.57 -1.63 17.64
CA GLU A 495 -68.74 -2.18 18.71
C GLU A 495 -68.60 -3.70 18.58
N ALA A 496 -69.57 -4.39 17.98
CA ALA A 496 -69.55 -5.84 17.77
C ALA A 496 -68.59 -6.29 16.68
N ILE A 497 -68.52 -5.57 15.56
CA ILE A 497 -67.83 -6.05 14.36
C ILE A 497 -66.31 -6.17 14.50
N PRO A 498 -65.59 -5.22 15.13
CA PRO A 498 -64.14 -5.34 15.25
C PRO A 498 -63.67 -6.57 16.03
N ASP A 499 -64.54 -7.13 16.88
CA ASP A 499 -64.25 -8.24 17.78
C ASP A 499 -64.63 -9.63 17.23
N LEU A 500 -65.18 -9.71 16.00
CA LEU A 500 -65.66 -10.97 15.40
C LEU A 500 -64.61 -11.60 14.47
N GLU A 501 -64.43 -12.93 14.60
CA GLU A 501 -63.67 -13.73 13.63
C GLU A 501 -64.49 -13.92 12.35
N LEU A 502 -63.87 -13.73 11.18
CA LEU A 502 -64.49 -13.95 9.87
C LEU A 502 -64.67 -15.46 9.59
N PRO A 503 -65.72 -15.89 8.86
CA PRO A 503 -66.75 -15.08 8.21
C PRO A 503 -67.86 -14.59 9.18
N ILE A 504 -68.37 -13.38 8.94
CA ILE A 504 -69.48 -12.80 9.71
C ILE A 504 -70.78 -13.00 8.95
N VAL A 505 -71.75 -13.70 9.55
CA VAL A 505 -73.11 -13.85 9.02
C VAL A 505 -74.06 -12.97 9.82
N LEU A 506 -74.69 -12.00 9.16
CA LEU A 506 -75.70 -11.13 9.78
C LEU A 506 -77.10 -11.71 9.56
N GLU A 507 -77.65 -12.34 10.59
CA GLU A 507 -79.01 -12.88 10.58
C GLU A 507 -80.02 -11.89 11.18
N GLY A 508 -81.22 -11.85 10.62
CA GLY A 508 -82.31 -11.03 11.14
C GLY A 508 -83.48 -10.94 10.18
N GLU A 509 -84.65 -10.55 10.68
CA GLU A 509 -85.85 -10.34 9.87
C GLU A 509 -85.64 -9.32 8.75
N SER A 510 -86.47 -9.41 7.71
CA SER A 510 -86.45 -8.43 6.61
C SER A 510 -86.73 -7.02 7.12
N GLY A 511 -86.08 -6.01 6.54
CA GLY A 511 -86.25 -4.61 6.95
C GLY A 511 -85.34 -4.10 8.07
N LEU A 512 -84.53 -4.95 8.72
CA LEU A 512 -83.59 -4.55 9.78
C LEU A 512 -82.30 -3.85 9.30
N GLY A 513 -82.27 -3.35 8.06
CA GLY A 513 -81.14 -2.55 7.55
C GLY A 513 -79.84 -3.31 7.26
N LYS A 514 -79.86 -4.65 7.16
CA LYS A 514 -78.66 -5.49 6.87
C LYS A 514 -77.89 -5.06 5.62
N SER A 515 -78.60 -4.86 4.50
CA SER A 515 -78.00 -4.39 3.24
C SER A 515 -77.49 -2.95 3.36
N MET A 516 -78.19 -2.08 4.11
CA MET A 516 -77.74 -0.72 4.39
C MET A 516 -76.44 -0.70 5.22
N PHE A 517 -76.30 -1.63 6.15
CA PHE A 517 -75.07 -1.83 6.91
C PHE A 517 -73.91 -2.26 5.98
N LEU A 518 -74.11 -3.24 5.10
CA LEU A 518 -73.07 -3.66 4.15
C LEU A 518 -72.64 -2.51 3.22
N ARG A 519 -73.59 -1.72 2.72
CA ARG A 519 -73.30 -0.53 1.89
C ARG A 519 -72.54 0.55 2.67
N HIS A 520 -72.90 0.79 3.94
CA HIS A 520 -72.15 1.69 4.82
C HIS A 520 -70.71 1.20 5.04
N LEU A 521 -70.52 -0.09 5.28
CA LEU A 521 -69.21 -0.72 5.46
C LEU A 521 -68.35 -0.56 4.20
N VAL A 522 -68.93 -0.83 3.03
CA VAL A 522 -68.27 -0.66 1.72
C VAL A 522 -67.83 0.77 1.51
N LYS A 523 -68.70 1.74 1.81
CA LYS A 523 -68.42 3.18 1.59
C LYS A 523 -67.39 3.75 2.57
N SER A 524 -67.34 3.24 3.80
CA SER A 524 -66.46 3.75 4.86
C SER A 524 -65.09 3.07 4.93
N SER A 525 -64.93 1.90 4.29
CA SER A 525 -63.68 1.14 4.34
C SER A 525 -62.59 1.71 3.44
N LYS A 526 -61.34 1.61 3.93
CA LYS A 526 -60.12 1.88 3.14
C LYS A 526 -59.49 0.60 2.58
N ARG A 527 -60.03 -0.57 2.94
CA ARG A 527 -59.61 -1.87 2.40
C ARG A 527 -60.24 -2.10 1.03
N ILE A 528 -59.71 -3.07 0.29
CA ILE A 528 -60.27 -3.45 -1.00
C ILE A 528 -61.48 -4.34 -0.71
N ILE A 529 -62.66 -3.85 -1.05
CA ILE A 529 -63.92 -4.56 -0.82
C ILE A 529 -64.52 -4.98 -2.17
N VAL A 530 -65.07 -6.18 -2.21
CA VAL A 530 -65.92 -6.65 -3.32
C VAL A 530 -67.34 -6.85 -2.80
N TYR A 531 -68.29 -6.18 -3.43
CA TYR A 531 -69.71 -6.32 -3.12
C TYR A 531 -70.38 -7.27 -4.12
N LEU A 532 -71.02 -8.31 -3.62
CA LEU A 532 -71.67 -9.35 -4.41
C LEU A 532 -73.11 -9.57 -3.94
N PRO A 533 -74.12 -9.41 -4.80
CA PRO A 533 -75.43 -10.01 -4.59
C PRO A 533 -75.31 -11.53 -4.56
N ALA A 534 -75.91 -12.20 -3.58
CA ALA A 534 -75.85 -13.65 -3.43
C ALA A 534 -76.37 -14.37 -4.68
N GLU A 535 -77.33 -13.79 -5.40
CA GLU A 535 -77.86 -14.32 -6.67
C GLU A 535 -76.78 -14.47 -7.77
N LYS A 536 -75.74 -13.63 -7.76
CA LYS A 536 -74.63 -13.69 -8.71
C LYS A 536 -73.56 -14.73 -8.34
N CYS A 537 -73.66 -15.32 -7.15
CA CYS A 537 -72.73 -16.32 -6.64
C CYS A 537 -73.16 -17.77 -6.93
N ALA A 538 -74.14 -17.99 -7.82
CA ALA A 538 -74.65 -19.34 -8.14
C ALA A 538 -73.57 -20.33 -8.62
N ASN A 539 -72.48 -19.82 -9.23
CA ASN A 539 -71.34 -20.61 -9.68
C ASN A 539 -70.12 -20.54 -8.74
N GLY A 540 -70.27 -19.93 -7.56
CA GLY A 540 -69.18 -19.68 -6.62
C GLY A 540 -68.77 -18.21 -6.52
N VAL A 541 -68.16 -17.86 -5.38
CA VAL A 541 -67.72 -16.50 -5.06
C VAL A 541 -66.55 -16.06 -5.94
N ILE A 542 -65.59 -16.95 -6.23
CA ILE A 542 -64.41 -16.63 -7.04
C ILE A 542 -64.84 -16.26 -8.46
N GLU A 543 -65.73 -17.06 -9.05
CA GLU A 543 -66.29 -16.87 -10.39
C GLU A 543 -67.05 -15.54 -10.49
N ALA A 544 -67.82 -15.19 -9.45
CA ALA A 544 -68.53 -13.92 -9.37
C ALA A 544 -67.56 -12.72 -9.29
N ILE A 545 -66.45 -12.83 -8.55
CA ILE A 545 -65.40 -11.81 -8.52
C ILE A 545 -64.71 -11.71 -9.88
N GLN A 546 -64.37 -12.83 -10.53
CA GLN A 546 -63.73 -12.82 -11.85
C GLN A 546 -64.60 -12.17 -12.93
N ALA A 547 -65.92 -12.33 -12.87
CA ALA A 547 -66.86 -11.65 -13.76
C ALA A 547 -66.77 -10.12 -13.62
N LYS A 548 -66.56 -9.61 -12.40
CA LYS A 548 -66.32 -8.18 -12.12
C LYS A 548 -64.95 -7.69 -12.58
N LEU A 549 -63.99 -8.58 -12.79
CA LEU A 549 -62.65 -8.23 -13.28
C LEU A 549 -62.54 -8.24 -14.82
N HIS A 550 -63.69 -8.15 -15.52
CA HIS A 550 -63.83 -8.02 -16.98
C HIS A 550 -63.04 -9.06 -17.80
N GLY A 551 -62.84 -10.26 -17.25
CA GLY A 551 -62.10 -11.34 -17.92
C GLY A 551 -60.58 -11.15 -18.01
N PHE A 552 -60.01 -10.11 -17.39
CA PHE A 552 -58.54 -9.91 -17.33
C PHE A 552 -57.88 -10.75 -16.24
N ALA A 553 -58.60 -11.00 -15.14
CA ALA A 553 -58.12 -11.72 -13.96
C ALA A 553 -58.50 -13.21 -13.97
N GLN A 554 -57.93 -13.97 -14.91
CA GLN A 554 -58.29 -15.39 -15.12
C GLN A 554 -57.58 -16.37 -14.17
N ASP A 555 -56.62 -15.88 -13.38
CA ASP A 555 -55.86 -16.68 -12.42
C ASP A 555 -56.65 -16.86 -11.12
N SER A 556 -57.54 -17.85 -11.10
CA SER A 556 -58.39 -18.19 -9.95
C SER A 556 -57.59 -18.64 -8.73
N GLY A 557 -56.41 -19.26 -8.94
CA GLY A 557 -55.49 -19.63 -7.86
C GLY A 557 -54.91 -18.42 -7.15
N PHE A 558 -54.42 -17.44 -7.90
CA PHE A 558 -53.91 -16.19 -7.31
C PHE A 558 -55.00 -15.35 -6.66
N LEU A 559 -56.20 -15.28 -7.26
CA LEU A 559 -57.33 -14.59 -6.66
C LEU A 559 -57.74 -15.25 -5.34
N ARG A 560 -57.75 -16.59 -5.29
CA ARG A 560 -57.96 -17.36 -4.07
C ARG A 560 -56.90 -17.05 -3.01
N ASP A 561 -55.62 -17.00 -3.39
CA ASP A 561 -54.53 -16.65 -2.46
C ASP A 561 -54.71 -15.24 -1.89
N LEU A 562 -55.18 -14.27 -2.70
CA LEU A 562 -55.50 -12.92 -2.25
C LEU A 562 -56.68 -12.90 -1.27
N ILE A 563 -57.70 -13.72 -1.49
CA ILE A 563 -58.84 -13.81 -0.58
C ILE A 563 -58.40 -14.42 0.75
N TYR A 564 -57.68 -15.55 0.73
CA TYR A 564 -57.27 -16.24 1.96
C TYR A 564 -56.15 -15.55 2.75
N SER A 565 -55.43 -14.62 2.15
CA SER A 565 -54.42 -13.80 2.84
C SER A 565 -55.00 -12.54 3.49
N ASP A 566 -56.34 -12.47 3.64
CA ASP A 566 -57.06 -11.28 4.13
C ASP A 566 -56.71 -10.04 3.29
N ALA A 567 -56.49 -10.25 1.99
CA ALA A 567 -56.04 -9.20 1.10
C ALA A 567 -57.23 -8.43 0.50
N ILE A 568 -58.42 -9.02 0.50
CA ILE A 568 -59.66 -8.50 -0.08
C ILE A 568 -60.81 -8.88 0.85
N ASP A 569 -61.67 -7.92 1.17
CA ASP A 569 -62.91 -8.17 1.91
C ASP A 569 -64.03 -8.49 0.93
N ILE A 570 -64.84 -9.49 1.23
CA ILE A 570 -65.96 -9.90 0.39
C ILE A 570 -67.26 -9.66 1.18
N CYS A 571 -68.12 -8.80 0.66
CA CYS A 571 -69.44 -8.54 1.21
C CYS A 571 -70.50 -9.19 0.33
N ILE A 572 -71.26 -10.12 0.90
CA ILE A 572 -72.32 -10.85 0.18
C ILE A 572 -73.68 -10.45 0.76
N ASP A 573 -74.54 -9.91 -0.10
CA ASP A 573 -75.87 -9.41 0.27
C ASP A 573 -76.98 -10.34 -0.26
N GLY A 574 -78.09 -10.51 0.47
CA GLY A 574 -79.23 -11.31 0.02
C GLY A 574 -79.11 -12.84 0.19
N LEU A 575 -78.32 -13.34 1.16
CA LEU A 575 -78.18 -14.79 1.43
C LEU A 575 -79.51 -15.56 1.65
N ASN A 576 -80.55 -14.86 2.11
CA ASN A 576 -81.88 -15.42 2.35
C ASN A 576 -82.78 -15.45 1.10
N GLU A 577 -82.34 -14.81 0.01
CA GLU A 577 -83.11 -14.64 -1.23
C GLU A 577 -82.74 -15.66 -2.31
N VAL A 578 -81.73 -16.50 -2.03
CA VAL A 578 -81.21 -17.51 -2.96
C VAL A 578 -81.54 -18.93 -2.53
N THR A 579 -81.43 -19.87 -3.48
CA THR A 579 -81.67 -21.29 -3.22
C THR A 579 -80.64 -21.88 -2.24
N PRO A 580 -80.98 -22.98 -1.54
CA PRO A 580 -80.03 -23.69 -0.68
C PRO A 580 -78.73 -24.10 -1.41
N ASP A 581 -78.84 -24.49 -2.69
CA ASP A 581 -77.67 -24.87 -3.51
C ASP A 581 -76.73 -23.69 -3.74
N THR A 582 -77.27 -22.50 -4.05
CA THR A 582 -76.46 -21.27 -4.18
C THR A 582 -75.85 -20.87 -2.85
N ARG A 583 -76.58 -21.01 -1.74
CA ARG A 583 -76.05 -20.73 -0.40
C ARG A 583 -74.90 -21.67 -0.02
N ALA A 584 -74.89 -22.91 -0.48
CA ALA A 584 -73.82 -23.87 -0.21
C ALA A 584 -72.52 -23.59 -1.01
N MET A 585 -72.60 -22.78 -2.07
CA MET A 585 -71.46 -22.39 -2.91
C MET A 585 -70.79 -21.07 -2.45
N ILE A 586 -71.41 -20.38 -1.48
CA ILE A 586 -70.94 -19.17 -0.82
C ILE A 586 -70.24 -19.56 0.48
#